data_AF-A0A2E4QDE0-F1
#
_entry.id   AF-A0A2E4QDE0-F1
#
_cell.length_a   1.000
_cell.length_b   1.000
_cell.length_c   1.000
_cell.angle_alpha   90.00
_cell.angle_beta   90.00
_cell.angle_gamma   90.00
#
_symmetry.space_group_name_H-M   'P 1'
#
loop_
_entity.id
_entity.type
_entity.pdbx_description
1 polymer ?
#
loop_
_entity_poly.entity_id
_entity_poly.type
_entity_poly.pdbx_seq_one_letter_code
_entity_poly.pdbx_strand_id
1 'polypeptide(L)'
;MFCMDLKMMKLVLRATIASWFSRACSRAIDKVPDSYRVDQSRHGIKRSDFSEFALTVVDQLNHHGYEAYLVGGAIRDRLANIQPVDEDIVTEADPEMVAYIFSRMLTGFRAYVIGRRHRLVHVTKDQVTIEVSSFANKGRSRFANFNRLKRLVAYTSPIIADAHRRDLTINALYFCTTSNDIIDVQGGFDDVNDRLLRVIGDSVTRFKEDPVRILRMLSLVAKLDFSVCQEAKAAVELCGNEIEQVSKERLFLEICKLFYRGNGLKNYHALQEYRLFDVIFPKTACEPGGYGDAFCQQAFYNADSRHQKGLTLSPVFLFAIILWCSFKKRMGGMYYKHRQFEAQLDHCLKQVCYIQKQRIMMSQKLTIGLKDVYKMQYVFNDKTQLKTRRHASHPRFRAAIDFFILRAQLGEVDPYLAMDWLDYRKKNGK
;
A
#
# COMPACT_ATOMS: atom_id res chain seq x y z
N MET A 1 -57.04 8.70 -29.17
CA MET A 1 -57.15 8.63 -27.69
C MET A 1 -56.23 7.52 -27.21
N PHE A 2 -54.96 7.85 -26.89
CA PHE A 2 -54.04 7.11 -25.99
C PHE A 2 -52.68 7.85 -26.07
N CYS A 3 -52.71 9.12 -25.65
CA CYS A 3 -51.48 9.83 -25.31
C CYS A 3 -51.16 9.38 -23.87
N MET A 4 -50.42 8.28 -23.73
CA MET A 4 -49.90 7.89 -22.42
C MET A 4 -48.83 8.91 -22.03
N ASP A 5 -49.19 9.71 -21.04
CA ASP A 5 -48.46 10.84 -20.49
C ASP A 5 -47.03 10.42 -20.08
N LEU A 6 -46.01 11.09 -20.62
CA LEU A 6 -44.59 10.81 -20.32
C LEU A 6 -44.28 10.89 -18.81
N LYS A 7 -45.09 11.63 -18.04
CA LYS A 7 -45.01 11.67 -16.58
C LYS A 7 -45.45 10.35 -15.94
N MET A 8 -46.52 9.73 -16.43
CA MET A 8 -46.98 8.41 -15.99
C MET A 8 -45.96 7.32 -16.34
N MET A 9 -45.35 7.37 -17.52
CA MET A 9 -44.31 6.41 -17.91
C MET A 9 -43.06 6.52 -17.01
N LYS A 10 -42.63 7.74 -16.64
CA LYS A 10 -41.53 7.96 -15.68
C LYS A 10 -41.89 7.55 -14.25
N LEU A 11 -43.14 7.72 -13.83
CA LEU A 11 -43.64 7.29 -12.52
C LEU A 11 -43.74 5.76 -12.43
N VAL A 12 -44.24 5.11 -13.47
CA VAL A 12 -44.27 3.64 -13.58
C VAL A 12 -42.84 3.11 -13.63
N LEU A 13 -41.93 3.67 -14.45
CA LEU A 13 -40.52 3.25 -14.46
C LEU A 13 -39.87 3.39 -13.08
N ARG A 14 -40.09 4.50 -12.37
CA ARG A 14 -39.60 4.70 -10.99
C ARG A 14 -40.22 3.74 -9.99
N ALA A 15 -41.50 3.41 -10.11
CA ALA A 15 -42.20 2.47 -9.24
C ALA A 15 -41.77 1.02 -9.49
N THR A 16 -41.58 0.63 -10.75
CA THR A 16 -41.08 -0.71 -11.12
C THR A 16 -39.61 -0.86 -10.73
N ILE A 17 -38.80 0.18 -10.89
CA ILE A 17 -37.42 0.23 -10.38
C ILE A 17 -37.43 0.13 -8.86
N ALA A 18 -38.23 0.92 -8.13
CA ALA A 18 -38.31 0.86 -6.67
C ALA A 18 -38.81 -0.49 -6.13
N SER A 19 -39.80 -1.12 -6.77
CA SER A 19 -40.32 -2.44 -6.35
C SER A 19 -39.36 -3.58 -6.69
N TRP A 20 -38.52 -3.42 -7.71
CA TRP A 20 -37.46 -4.39 -8.05
C TRP A 20 -36.20 -4.22 -7.22
N PHE A 21 -35.79 -2.96 -6.96
CA PHE A 21 -34.79 -2.66 -5.95
C PHE A 21 -35.21 -3.31 -4.63
N SER A 22 -36.46 -3.18 -4.19
CA SER A 22 -37.01 -3.89 -3.01
C SER A 22 -36.86 -5.43 -3.03
N ARG A 23 -37.04 -6.11 -4.18
CA ARG A 23 -36.89 -7.59 -4.28
C ARG A 23 -35.45 -8.07 -4.39
N ALA A 24 -34.56 -7.29 -4.99
CA ALA A 24 -33.11 -7.53 -4.94
C ALA A 24 -32.55 -7.18 -3.54
N CYS A 25 -33.11 -6.14 -2.91
CA CYS A 25 -32.83 -5.67 -1.55
C CYS A 25 -33.08 -6.78 -0.52
N SER A 26 -34.22 -7.48 -0.60
CA SER A 26 -34.54 -8.56 0.34
C SER A 26 -33.53 -9.70 0.26
N ARG A 27 -33.05 -10.07 -0.93
CA ARG A 27 -32.11 -11.21 -1.09
C ARG A 27 -30.71 -10.98 -0.51
N ALA A 28 -30.18 -9.76 -0.54
CA ALA A 28 -28.85 -9.44 -0.02
C ALA A 28 -28.88 -9.23 1.51
N ILE A 29 -29.96 -8.62 2.01
CA ILE A 29 -30.14 -8.27 3.42
C ILE A 29 -30.50 -9.52 4.23
N ASP A 30 -31.37 -10.41 3.74
CA ASP A 30 -31.92 -11.54 4.52
C ASP A 30 -30.88 -12.63 4.92
N LYS A 31 -29.64 -12.56 4.41
CA LYS A 31 -28.61 -13.59 4.67
C LYS A 31 -27.60 -13.26 5.76
N VAL A 32 -27.59 -12.01 6.25
CA VAL A 32 -26.66 -11.58 7.31
C VAL A 32 -27.45 -11.23 8.56
N PRO A 33 -27.18 -11.89 9.71
CA PRO A 33 -27.82 -11.58 10.99
C PRO A 33 -27.73 -10.09 11.34
N ASP A 34 -28.82 -9.54 11.91
CA ASP A 34 -28.87 -8.13 12.34
C ASP A 34 -27.79 -7.80 13.39
N SER A 35 -27.31 -8.80 14.15
CA SER A 35 -26.21 -8.64 15.10
C SER A 35 -24.88 -8.22 14.46
N TYR A 36 -24.71 -8.41 13.15
CA TYR A 36 -23.53 -7.98 12.40
C TYR A 36 -23.74 -6.65 11.67
N ARG A 37 -24.89 -6.00 11.84
CA ARG A 37 -25.17 -4.73 11.17
C ARG A 37 -24.92 -3.57 12.10
N VAL A 38 -24.18 -2.59 11.59
CA VAL A 38 -24.03 -1.28 12.18
C VAL A 38 -24.88 -0.32 11.35
N ASP A 39 -25.93 0.20 11.99
CA ASP A 39 -26.86 1.14 11.37
C ASP A 39 -26.20 2.49 11.06
N GLN A 40 -26.72 3.17 10.03
CA GLN A 40 -26.23 4.47 9.60
C GLN A 40 -26.18 5.53 10.72
N SER A 41 -27.14 5.52 11.65
CA SER A 41 -27.16 6.43 12.79
C SER A 41 -25.94 6.27 13.70
N ARG A 42 -25.34 5.07 13.76
CA ARG A 42 -24.14 4.78 14.57
C ARG A 42 -22.85 5.16 13.85
N HIS A 43 -22.74 4.87 12.56
CA HIS A 43 -21.48 5.07 11.83
C HIS A 43 -21.39 6.36 11.02
N GLY A 44 -22.51 7.04 10.76
CA GLY A 44 -22.57 8.36 10.10
C GLY A 44 -22.27 8.38 8.60
N ILE A 45 -21.58 7.37 8.05
CA ILE A 45 -21.27 7.25 6.62
C ILE A 45 -22.56 7.22 5.76
N LYS A 46 -22.55 8.03 4.71
CA LYS A 46 -23.63 8.14 3.73
C LYS A 46 -23.17 7.61 2.39
N ARG A 47 -24.13 7.20 1.57
CA ARG A 47 -23.90 6.83 0.18
C ARG A 47 -23.19 7.93 -0.61
N SER A 48 -23.52 9.20 -0.36
CA SER A 48 -22.90 10.38 -0.99
C SER A 48 -21.41 10.55 -0.69
N ASP A 49 -20.89 9.84 0.32
CA ASP A 49 -19.49 9.96 0.71
C ASP A 49 -18.57 9.15 -0.22
N PHE A 50 -19.13 8.26 -1.06
CA PHE A 50 -18.41 7.43 -2.03
C PHE A 50 -18.52 7.99 -3.45
N SER A 51 -17.57 7.62 -4.32
CA SER A 51 -17.61 8.07 -5.70
C SER A 51 -18.84 7.53 -6.45
N GLU A 52 -19.41 8.35 -7.32
CA GLU A 52 -20.56 7.96 -8.16
C GLU A 52 -20.24 6.73 -9.02
N PHE A 53 -18.99 6.62 -9.48
CA PHE A 53 -18.55 5.47 -10.25
C PHE A 53 -18.56 4.18 -9.43
N ALA A 54 -18.06 4.21 -8.18
CA ALA A 54 -18.08 3.03 -7.32
C ALA A 54 -19.49 2.58 -6.97
N LEU A 55 -20.36 3.54 -6.65
CA LEU A 55 -21.78 3.29 -6.41
C LEU A 55 -22.46 2.68 -7.64
N THR A 56 -22.14 3.18 -8.83
CA THR A 56 -22.66 2.64 -10.10
C THR A 56 -22.22 1.19 -10.30
N VAL A 57 -20.94 0.87 -10.03
CA VAL A 57 -20.45 -0.51 -10.18
C VAL A 57 -21.17 -1.46 -9.22
N VAL A 58 -21.34 -1.07 -7.95
CA VAL A 58 -22.10 -1.86 -6.98
C VAL A 58 -23.55 -2.07 -7.42
N ASP A 59 -24.24 -0.99 -7.81
CA ASP A 59 -25.63 -1.06 -8.23
C ASP A 59 -25.83 -1.91 -9.48
N GLN A 60 -24.91 -1.85 -10.44
CA GLN A 60 -24.98 -2.67 -11.65
C GLN A 60 -24.80 -4.15 -11.32
N LEU A 61 -23.89 -4.51 -10.41
CA LEU A 61 -23.75 -5.89 -9.97
C LEU A 61 -25.02 -6.39 -9.25
N ASN A 62 -25.55 -5.57 -8.33
CA ASN A 62 -26.81 -5.85 -7.63
C ASN A 62 -27.99 -5.99 -8.61
N HIS A 63 -28.06 -5.15 -9.65
CA HIS A 63 -29.08 -5.21 -10.70
C HIS A 63 -29.03 -6.52 -11.50
N HIS A 64 -27.83 -7.06 -11.71
CA HIS A 64 -27.62 -8.36 -12.36
C HIS A 64 -27.75 -9.55 -11.38
N GLY A 65 -28.22 -9.32 -10.16
CA GLY A 65 -28.53 -10.34 -9.16
C GLY A 65 -27.33 -10.84 -8.35
N TYR A 66 -26.19 -10.15 -8.41
CA TYR A 66 -25.01 -10.46 -7.61
C TYR A 66 -24.91 -9.51 -6.43
N GLU A 67 -24.73 -10.06 -5.22
CA GLU A 67 -24.42 -9.23 -4.06
C GLU A 67 -23.08 -8.51 -4.26
N ALA A 68 -23.06 -7.21 -4.04
CA ALA A 68 -21.85 -6.39 -4.11
C ALA A 68 -21.81 -5.35 -3.00
N TYR A 69 -20.61 -5.11 -2.47
CA TYR A 69 -20.36 -4.21 -1.36
C TYR A 69 -19.08 -3.42 -1.60
N LEU A 70 -19.08 -2.17 -1.13
CA LEU A 70 -17.83 -1.44 -0.91
C LEU A 70 -17.10 -2.07 0.28
N VAL A 71 -15.78 -2.10 0.27
CA VAL A 71 -15.04 -2.85 1.30
C VAL A 71 -13.76 -2.18 1.78
N GLY A 72 -13.38 -2.52 3.01
CA GLY A 72 -12.00 -2.39 3.50
C GLY A 72 -11.55 -0.95 3.69
N GLY A 73 -10.48 -0.55 2.99
CA GLY A 73 -9.77 0.70 3.26
C GLY A 73 -10.65 1.94 3.15
N ALA A 74 -11.58 1.95 2.20
CA ALA A 74 -12.48 3.06 1.96
C ALA A 74 -13.42 3.35 3.14
N ILE A 75 -13.88 2.30 3.82
CA ILE A 75 -14.81 2.41 4.96
C ILE A 75 -14.03 2.79 6.21
N ARG A 76 -12.95 2.05 6.49
CA ARG A 76 -12.04 2.33 7.61
C ARG A 76 -11.54 3.77 7.61
N ASP A 77 -11.03 4.24 6.47
CA ASP A 77 -10.46 5.58 6.38
C ASP A 77 -11.53 6.63 6.69
N ARG A 78 -12.75 6.49 6.16
CA ARG A 78 -13.87 7.38 6.48
C ARG A 78 -14.26 7.35 7.95
N LEU A 79 -14.39 6.17 8.56
CA LEU A 79 -14.65 6.03 9.99
C LEU A 79 -13.56 6.70 10.84
N ALA A 80 -12.30 6.65 10.37
CA ALA A 80 -11.16 7.31 10.99
C ALA A 80 -11.02 8.81 10.62
N ASN A 81 -11.99 9.40 9.89
CA ASN A 81 -11.95 10.77 9.38
C ASN A 81 -10.75 11.08 8.45
N ILE A 82 -10.32 10.08 7.69
CA ILE A 82 -9.24 10.15 6.70
C ILE A 82 -9.84 10.01 5.31
N GLN A 83 -9.40 10.84 4.36
CA GLN A 83 -9.83 10.70 2.97
C GLN A 83 -9.27 9.39 2.39
N PRO A 84 -10.13 8.49 1.89
CA PRO A 84 -9.69 7.25 1.27
C PRO A 84 -8.98 7.51 -0.05
N VAL A 85 -8.00 6.66 -0.36
CA VAL A 85 -7.22 6.74 -1.61
C VAL A 85 -7.93 5.96 -2.72
N ASP A 86 -8.43 4.78 -2.38
CA ASP A 86 -9.02 3.82 -3.32
C ASP A 86 -10.35 3.30 -2.76
N GLU A 87 -11.28 2.95 -3.66
CA GLU A 87 -12.58 2.38 -3.34
C GLU A 87 -12.68 0.99 -3.97
N ASP A 88 -12.48 -0.04 -3.14
CA ASP A 88 -12.53 -1.44 -3.58
C ASP A 88 -13.95 -2.00 -3.43
N ILE A 89 -14.32 -2.88 -4.35
CA ILE A 89 -15.61 -3.57 -4.34
C ILE A 89 -15.38 -5.09 -4.23
N VAL A 90 -16.23 -5.74 -3.45
CA VAL A 90 -16.34 -7.20 -3.40
C VAL A 90 -17.70 -7.65 -3.89
N THR A 91 -17.77 -8.80 -4.55
CA THR A 91 -19.02 -9.34 -5.07
C THR A 91 -19.05 -10.87 -5.07
N GLU A 92 -20.25 -11.45 -5.08
CA GLU A 92 -20.45 -12.88 -5.30
C GLU A 92 -20.12 -13.32 -6.74
N ALA A 93 -20.16 -12.39 -7.70
CA ALA A 93 -19.87 -12.69 -9.09
C ALA A 93 -18.44 -13.23 -9.28
N ASP A 94 -18.28 -14.24 -10.14
CA ASP A 94 -16.97 -14.69 -10.59
C ASP A 94 -16.29 -13.61 -11.45
N PRO A 95 -14.95 -13.47 -11.44
CA PRO A 95 -14.25 -12.43 -12.19
C PRO A 95 -14.61 -12.37 -13.68
N GLU A 96 -14.81 -13.52 -14.32
CA GLU A 96 -15.27 -13.62 -15.70
C GLU A 96 -16.65 -13.00 -15.90
N MET A 97 -17.56 -13.21 -14.95
CA MET A 97 -18.92 -12.66 -15.00
C MET A 97 -18.91 -11.15 -14.80
N VAL A 98 -18.11 -10.64 -13.86
CA VAL A 98 -17.91 -9.20 -13.69
C VAL A 98 -17.37 -8.59 -15.00
N ALA A 99 -16.32 -9.19 -15.58
CA ALA A 99 -15.74 -8.71 -16.83
C ALA A 99 -16.74 -8.74 -17.99
N TYR A 100 -17.59 -9.77 -18.05
CA TYR A 100 -18.63 -9.91 -19.07
C TYR A 100 -19.72 -8.85 -18.93
N ILE A 101 -20.27 -8.63 -17.73
CA ILE A 101 -21.30 -7.62 -17.46
C ILE A 101 -20.81 -6.24 -17.92
N PHE A 102 -19.64 -5.83 -17.44
CA PHE A 102 -19.14 -4.48 -17.72
C PHE A 102 -18.54 -4.32 -19.12
N SER A 103 -18.05 -5.37 -19.79
CA SER A 103 -17.48 -5.22 -21.14
C SER A 103 -18.44 -5.53 -22.27
N ARG A 104 -19.53 -6.27 -22.01
CA ARG A 104 -20.43 -6.78 -23.06
C ARG A 104 -21.88 -6.36 -22.89
N MET A 105 -22.36 -6.20 -21.66
CA MET A 105 -23.78 -5.87 -21.40
C MET A 105 -23.99 -4.37 -21.20
N LEU A 106 -22.98 -3.66 -20.68
CA LEU A 106 -23.06 -2.22 -20.39
C LEU A 106 -22.25 -1.39 -21.38
N THR A 107 -22.78 -0.24 -21.76
CA THR A 107 -22.11 0.71 -22.67
C THR A 107 -21.23 1.69 -21.90
N GLY A 108 -20.03 1.98 -22.44
CA GLY A 108 -19.12 2.98 -21.86
C GLY A 108 -18.17 2.45 -20.78
N PHE A 109 -18.22 1.16 -20.48
CA PHE A 109 -17.32 0.52 -19.52
C PHE A 109 -16.32 -0.37 -20.26
N ARG A 110 -15.18 -0.62 -19.61
CA ARG A 110 -14.21 -1.65 -19.98
C ARG A 110 -13.89 -2.45 -18.73
N ALA A 111 -13.79 -3.77 -18.84
CA ALA A 111 -13.41 -4.59 -17.71
C ALA A 111 -12.46 -5.72 -18.11
N TYR A 112 -11.39 -5.87 -17.35
CA TYR A 112 -10.37 -6.90 -17.60
C TYR A 112 -9.99 -7.61 -16.31
N VAL A 113 -9.89 -8.93 -16.38
CA VAL A 113 -9.39 -9.74 -15.27
C VAL A 113 -7.87 -9.59 -15.17
N ILE A 114 -7.39 -9.25 -13.98
CA ILE A 114 -5.99 -9.04 -13.65
C ILE A 114 -5.55 -10.05 -12.58
N GLY A 115 -4.27 -10.38 -12.61
CA GLY A 115 -3.64 -11.27 -11.64
C GLY A 115 -3.81 -12.74 -12.03
N ARG A 116 -2.76 -13.53 -11.76
CA ARG A 116 -2.79 -14.99 -12.00
C ARG A 116 -3.27 -15.78 -10.78
N ARG A 117 -2.85 -15.36 -9.57
CA ARG A 117 -3.15 -16.05 -8.30
C ARG A 117 -4.31 -15.41 -7.54
N HIS A 118 -4.33 -14.08 -7.47
CA HIS A 118 -5.43 -13.31 -6.91
C HIS A 118 -6.11 -12.63 -8.09
N ARG A 119 -7.17 -13.26 -8.59
CA ARG A 119 -7.90 -12.76 -9.76
C ARG A 119 -8.87 -11.70 -9.29
N LEU A 120 -8.66 -10.47 -9.76
CA LEU A 120 -9.51 -9.32 -9.56
C LEU A 120 -9.82 -8.69 -10.91
N VAL A 121 -10.83 -7.83 -10.99
CA VAL A 121 -11.25 -7.19 -12.22
C VAL A 121 -11.06 -5.69 -12.09
N HIS A 122 -10.34 -5.10 -13.04
CA HIS A 122 -10.33 -3.65 -13.18
C HIS A 122 -11.53 -3.26 -14.04
N VAL A 123 -12.48 -2.54 -13.44
CA VAL A 123 -13.60 -1.93 -14.15
C VAL A 123 -13.27 -0.47 -14.36
N THR A 124 -13.18 -0.06 -15.63
CA THR A 124 -12.77 1.28 -16.05
C THR A 124 -13.90 1.96 -16.79
N LYS A 125 -14.17 3.22 -16.43
CA LYS A 125 -15.00 4.14 -17.20
C LYS A 125 -14.23 5.46 -17.31
N ASP A 126 -14.10 5.96 -18.52
CA ASP A 126 -13.26 7.11 -18.84
C ASP A 126 -11.80 6.90 -18.38
N GLN A 127 -11.30 7.71 -17.43
CA GLN A 127 -9.96 7.59 -16.85
C GLN A 127 -9.96 7.04 -15.41
N VAL A 128 -11.11 6.62 -14.90
CA VAL A 128 -11.26 6.12 -13.53
C VAL A 128 -11.37 4.61 -13.56
N THR A 129 -10.62 3.94 -12.69
CA THR A 129 -10.63 2.48 -12.55
C THR A 129 -10.95 2.09 -11.12
N ILE A 130 -11.78 1.07 -10.97
CA ILE A 130 -12.16 0.48 -9.68
C ILE A 130 -11.81 -1.01 -9.70
N GLU A 131 -11.25 -1.47 -8.58
CA GLU A 131 -10.95 -2.87 -8.36
C GLU A 131 -12.19 -3.60 -7.83
N VAL A 132 -12.60 -4.64 -8.55
CA VAL A 132 -13.69 -5.54 -8.16
C VAL A 132 -13.13 -6.93 -7.93
N SER A 133 -13.34 -7.45 -6.72
CA SER A 133 -12.89 -8.78 -6.32
C SER A 133 -14.07 -9.69 -6.00
N SER A 134 -13.91 -10.99 -6.28
CA SER A 134 -14.95 -11.97 -5.94
C SER A 134 -14.77 -12.47 -4.50
N PHE A 135 -15.85 -12.73 -3.77
CA PHE A 135 -15.80 -13.54 -2.55
C PHE A 135 -15.13 -14.85 -2.91
N ALA A 136 -14.01 -15.20 -2.29
CA ALA A 136 -13.09 -16.22 -2.78
C ALA A 136 -13.61 -17.69 -2.70
N ASN A 137 -14.79 -18.02 -3.22
CA ASN A 137 -15.52 -19.24 -2.89
C ASN A 137 -15.77 -20.24 -4.03
N LYS A 138 -15.26 -20.02 -5.24
CA LYS A 138 -15.37 -21.02 -6.31
C LYS A 138 -14.02 -21.33 -6.96
N GLY A 139 -13.18 -22.10 -6.24
CA GLY A 139 -12.10 -22.85 -6.88
C GLY A 139 -10.75 -22.88 -6.14
N ARG A 140 -10.39 -24.07 -5.66
CA ARG A 140 -9.01 -24.56 -5.45
C ARG A 140 -8.07 -23.72 -4.56
N SER A 141 -8.46 -23.51 -3.30
CA SER A 141 -7.46 -23.28 -2.25
C SER A 141 -6.76 -24.60 -1.90
N ARG A 142 -5.50 -24.71 -2.34
CA ARG A 142 -4.52 -25.78 -2.08
C ARG A 142 -4.02 -25.83 -0.62
N PHE A 143 -4.77 -25.27 0.33
CA PHE A 143 -4.50 -25.40 1.76
C PHE A 143 -5.23 -26.62 2.30
N ALA A 144 -4.49 -27.73 2.42
CA ALA A 144 -5.00 -29.05 2.81
C ALA A 144 -5.24 -29.22 4.33
N ASN A 145 -4.84 -28.25 5.16
CA ASN A 145 -4.87 -28.43 6.63
C ASN A 145 -6.06 -27.75 7.36
N PHE A 146 -6.96 -27.04 6.65
CA PHE A 146 -8.14 -26.39 7.25
C PHE A 146 -9.45 -27.16 6.96
N ASN A 147 -9.42 -28.50 7.11
CA ASN A 147 -10.57 -29.36 6.77
C ASN A 147 -11.73 -29.32 7.78
N ARG A 148 -11.56 -28.74 8.97
CA ARG A 148 -12.65 -28.59 9.95
C ARG A 148 -13.49 -27.33 9.74
N LEU A 149 -12.85 -26.18 9.43
CA LEU A 149 -13.56 -24.93 9.12
C LEU A 149 -14.29 -25.01 7.77
N LYS A 150 -13.74 -25.69 6.77
CA LYS A 150 -14.38 -25.82 5.44
C LYS A 150 -15.77 -26.46 5.49
N ARG A 151 -16.06 -27.35 6.45
CA ARG A 151 -17.40 -27.97 6.61
C ARG A 151 -18.41 -27.07 7.31
N LEU A 152 -17.97 -26.18 8.20
CA LEU A 152 -18.82 -25.18 8.85
C LEU A 152 -19.09 -23.97 7.94
N VAL A 153 -18.07 -23.51 7.21
CA VAL A 153 -18.13 -22.35 6.29
C VAL A 153 -18.95 -22.65 5.03
N ALA A 154 -19.16 -23.92 4.67
CA ALA A 154 -20.03 -24.33 3.56
C ALA A 154 -21.51 -23.98 3.75
N TYR A 155 -21.93 -23.65 4.99
CA TYR A 155 -23.29 -23.22 5.33
C TYR A 155 -23.40 -21.73 5.66
N THR A 156 -22.30 -20.96 5.49
CA THR A 156 -22.24 -19.55 5.91
C THR A 156 -22.31 -18.62 4.69
N SER A 157 -22.95 -17.45 4.85
CA SER A 157 -23.05 -16.43 3.78
C SER A 157 -21.67 -16.09 3.18
N PRO A 158 -21.53 -15.92 1.85
CA PRO A 158 -20.24 -15.67 1.18
C PRO A 158 -19.44 -14.50 1.78
N ILE A 159 -20.11 -13.45 2.23
CA ILE A 159 -19.50 -12.28 2.87
C ILE A 159 -18.84 -12.63 4.22
N ILE A 160 -19.48 -13.47 5.03
CA ILE A 160 -18.93 -13.92 6.31
C ILE A 160 -17.66 -14.76 6.06
N ALA A 161 -17.71 -15.63 5.05
CA ALA A 161 -16.55 -16.43 4.65
C ALA A 161 -15.39 -15.57 4.12
N ASP A 162 -15.66 -14.43 3.48
CA ASP A 162 -14.65 -13.44 3.08
C ASP A 162 -14.06 -12.73 4.31
N ALA A 163 -14.91 -12.29 5.24
CA ALA A 163 -14.50 -11.57 6.45
C ALA A 163 -13.47 -12.36 7.26
N HIS A 164 -13.67 -13.66 7.47
CA HIS A 164 -12.71 -14.52 8.19
C HIS A 164 -11.37 -14.73 7.49
N ARG A 165 -11.25 -14.41 6.19
CA ARG A 165 -9.99 -14.58 5.43
C ARG A 165 -9.15 -13.32 5.37
N ARG A 166 -9.72 -12.17 5.75
CA ARG A 166 -9.02 -10.90 5.77
C ARG A 166 -7.97 -10.86 6.87
N ASP A 167 -7.09 -9.88 6.77
CA ASP A 167 -5.92 -9.81 7.66
C ASP A 167 -6.23 -9.08 8.97
N LEU A 168 -7.05 -8.02 8.91
CA LEU A 168 -7.35 -7.13 10.04
C LEU A 168 -8.85 -6.87 10.12
N THR A 169 -9.37 -6.75 11.34
CA THR A 169 -10.79 -6.49 11.64
C THR A 169 -11.30 -5.24 10.94
N ILE A 170 -10.56 -4.14 11.05
CA ILE A 170 -10.89 -2.85 10.44
C ILE A 170 -10.88 -2.87 8.90
N ASN A 171 -10.27 -3.90 8.28
CA ASN A 171 -10.29 -4.09 6.82
C ASN A 171 -11.39 -5.05 6.37
N ALA A 172 -12.13 -5.65 7.31
CA ALA A 172 -13.25 -6.56 7.10
C ALA A 172 -14.61 -5.89 7.34
N LEU A 173 -14.69 -4.60 7.02
CA LEU A 173 -15.93 -3.83 7.00
C LEU A 173 -16.47 -3.76 5.57
N TYR A 174 -17.79 -3.93 5.43
CA TYR A 174 -18.48 -3.95 4.14
C TYR A 174 -19.66 -2.98 4.18
N PHE A 175 -19.76 -2.08 3.22
CA PHE A 175 -20.84 -1.10 3.17
C PHE A 175 -21.89 -1.54 2.15
N CYS A 176 -23.13 -1.70 2.62
CA CYS A 176 -24.27 -2.03 1.78
C CYS A 176 -24.89 -0.74 1.22
N THR A 177 -24.81 -0.54 -0.09
CA THR A 177 -25.31 0.69 -0.72
C THR A 177 -26.84 0.80 -0.77
N THR A 178 -27.55 -0.30 -0.47
CA THR A 178 -29.02 -0.35 -0.49
C THR A 178 -29.63 -0.03 0.87
N SER A 179 -29.09 -0.60 1.96
CA SER A 179 -29.57 -0.28 3.32
C SER A 179 -28.83 0.88 3.97
N ASN A 180 -27.65 1.27 3.45
CA ASN A 180 -26.69 2.18 4.08
C ASN A 180 -26.08 1.65 5.38
N ASP A 181 -26.18 0.35 5.65
CA ASP A 181 -25.53 -0.27 6.82
C ASP A 181 -24.09 -0.68 6.51
N ILE A 182 -23.28 -0.73 7.56
CA ILE A 182 -22.02 -1.46 7.56
C ILE A 182 -22.25 -2.86 8.10
N ILE A 183 -21.85 -3.86 7.34
CA ILE A 183 -21.77 -5.25 7.80
C ILE A 183 -20.39 -5.46 8.41
N ASP A 184 -20.38 -5.82 9.69
CA ASP A 184 -19.19 -6.07 10.50
C ASP A 184 -19.32 -7.40 11.24
N VAL A 185 -18.56 -8.39 10.77
CA VAL A 185 -18.55 -9.75 11.32
C VAL A 185 -17.47 -9.91 12.40
N GLN A 186 -16.46 -9.02 12.41
CA GLN A 186 -15.23 -9.20 13.18
C GLN A 186 -15.05 -8.17 14.30
N GLY A 187 -15.99 -7.22 14.46
CA GLY A 187 -15.88 -6.11 15.41
C GLY A 187 -14.94 -5.01 14.93
N GLY A 188 -14.74 -4.87 13.62
CA GLY A 188 -13.90 -3.84 13.04
C GLY A 188 -14.40 -2.40 13.28
N PHE A 189 -15.71 -2.19 13.47
CA PHE A 189 -16.27 -0.87 13.74
C PHE A 189 -15.82 -0.35 15.11
N ASP A 190 -15.95 -1.19 16.13
CA ASP A 190 -15.51 -0.86 17.49
C ASP A 190 -13.98 -0.71 17.55
N ASP A 191 -13.22 -1.59 16.88
CA ASP A 191 -11.76 -1.46 16.78
C ASP A 191 -11.33 -0.13 16.11
N VAL A 192 -12.08 0.40 15.13
CA VAL A 192 -11.80 1.73 14.55
C VAL A 192 -12.06 2.85 15.56
N ASN A 193 -13.17 2.77 16.31
CA ASN A 193 -13.50 3.76 17.34
C ASN A 193 -12.47 3.77 18.46
N ASP A 194 -12.01 2.59 18.87
CA ASP A 194 -10.99 2.38 19.90
C ASP A 194 -9.57 2.65 19.38
N ARG A 195 -9.41 2.98 18.09
CA ARG A 195 -8.12 3.19 17.40
C ARG A 195 -7.16 2.02 17.59
N LEU A 196 -7.67 0.80 17.42
CA LEU A 196 -6.98 -0.46 17.65
C LEU A 196 -6.83 -1.26 16.36
N LEU A 197 -5.64 -1.82 16.14
CA LEU A 197 -5.35 -2.77 15.07
C LEU A 197 -5.34 -4.18 15.62
N ARG A 198 -6.31 -4.98 15.17
CA ARG A 198 -6.47 -6.38 15.55
C ARG A 198 -6.39 -7.30 14.33
N VAL A 199 -5.60 -8.35 14.44
CA VAL A 199 -5.48 -9.41 13.43
C VAL A 199 -6.66 -10.36 13.55
N ILE A 200 -7.25 -10.74 12.42
CA ILE A 200 -8.33 -11.73 12.39
C ILE A 200 -7.75 -13.13 12.57
N GLY A 201 -8.22 -13.83 13.61
CA GLY A 201 -7.74 -15.15 14.01
C GLY A 201 -6.49 -15.09 14.88
N ASP A 202 -5.73 -16.19 14.93
CA ASP A 202 -4.49 -16.27 15.71
C ASP A 202 -3.32 -15.53 15.03
N SER A 203 -2.80 -14.48 15.66
CA SER A 203 -1.77 -13.62 15.08
C SER A 203 -0.51 -14.38 14.68
N VAL A 204 -0.06 -15.34 15.51
CA VAL A 204 1.15 -16.14 15.24
C VAL A 204 0.96 -16.98 13.98
N THR A 205 -0.15 -17.72 13.88
CA THR A 205 -0.46 -18.54 12.71
C THR A 205 -0.54 -17.69 11.45
N ARG A 206 -1.20 -16.53 11.52
CA ARG A 206 -1.37 -15.63 10.37
C ARG A 206 -0.05 -15.03 9.91
N PHE A 207 0.83 -14.66 10.82
CA PHE A 207 2.17 -14.16 10.46
C PHE A 207 3.08 -15.24 9.90
N LYS A 208 3.01 -16.48 10.41
CA LYS A 208 3.76 -17.61 9.83
C LYS A 208 3.28 -17.98 8.42
N GLU A 209 1.97 -17.92 8.18
CA GLU A 209 1.41 -18.17 6.84
C GLU A 209 1.83 -17.13 5.81
N ASP A 210 1.89 -15.86 6.21
CA ASP A 210 2.31 -14.75 5.36
C ASP A 210 2.98 -13.64 6.16
N PRO A 211 4.32 -13.67 6.30
CA PRO A 211 5.06 -12.72 7.14
C PRO A 211 4.94 -11.26 6.66
N VAL A 212 4.55 -11.03 5.40
CA VAL A 212 4.27 -9.69 4.86
C VAL A 212 3.12 -9.00 5.61
N ARG A 213 2.22 -9.75 6.27
CA ARG A 213 1.15 -9.17 7.10
C ARG A 213 1.70 -8.29 8.21
N ILE A 214 2.87 -8.59 8.76
CA ILE A 214 3.55 -7.76 9.77
C ILE A 214 3.83 -6.38 9.16
N LEU A 215 4.46 -6.32 7.99
CA LEU A 215 4.78 -5.06 7.31
C LEU A 215 3.52 -4.28 6.94
N ARG A 216 2.47 -4.97 6.48
CA ARG A 216 1.18 -4.34 6.15
C ARG A 216 0.49 -3.76 7.39
N MET A 217 0.58 -4.45 8.52
CA MET A 217 0.07 -3.97 9.81
C MET A 217 0.83 -2.71 10.24
N LEU A 218 2.17 -2.73 10.24
CA LEU A 218 2.99 -1.56 10.60
C LEU A 218 2.73 -0.36 9.67
N SER A 219 2.54 -0.62 8.37
CA SER A 219 2.14 0.40 7.40
C SER A 219 0.82 1.09 7.79
N LEU A 220 -0.14 0.33 8.32
CA LEU A 220 -1.42 0.86 8.77
C LEU A 220 -1.32 1.57 10.12
N VAL A 221 -0.49 1.10 11.05
CA VAL A 221 -0.15 1.83 12.29
C VAL A 221 0.33 3.22 11.94
N ALA A 222 1.32 3.32 11.05
CA ALA A 222 1.90 4.59 10.66
C ALA A 222 0.91 5.52 9.95
N LYS A 223 0.00 4.97 9.13
CA LYS A 223 -1.02 5.73 8.40
C LYS A 223 -2.14 6.25 9.31
N LEU A 224 -2.64 5.39 10.19
CA LEU A 224 -3.87 5.64 10.96
C LEU A 224 -3.58 6.22 12.36
N ASP A 225 -2.34 6.10 12.83
CA ASP A 225 -1.97 6.44 14.21
C ASP A 225 -2.71 5.58 15.25
N PHE A 226 -2.94 4.31 14.92
CA PHE A 226 -3.63 3.33 15.76
C PHE A 226 -2.65 2.51 16.59
N SER A 227 -3.09 2.05 17.76
CA SER A 227 -2.34 1.11 18.58
C SER A 227 -2.50 -0.32 18.06
N VAL A 228 -1.48 -1.17 18.23
CA VAL A 228 -1.57 -2.61 17.92
C VAL A 228 -2.02 -3.36 19.17
N CYS A 229 -2.93 -4.33 19.03
CA CYS A 229 -3.35 -5.16 20.16
C CYS A 229 -2.19 -5.99 20.74
N GLN A 230 -2.25 -6.29 22.04
CA GLN A 230 -1.17 -6.98 22.76
C GLN A 230 -0.80 -8.33 22.14
N GLU A 231 -1.82 -9.10 21.70
CA GLU A 231 -1.61 -10.40 21.08
C GLU A 231 -0.82 -10.29 19.77
N ALA A 232 -1.11 -9.28 18.96
CA ALA A 232 -0.40 -9.04 17.72
C ALA A 232 1.03 -8.52 17.97
N LYS A 233 1.24 -7.67 18.99
CA LYS A 233 2.58 -7.23 19.39
C LYS A 233 3.47 -8.41 19.77
N ALA A 234 2.99 -9.29 20.66
CA ALA A 234 3.70 -10.50 21.07
C ALA A 234 3.98 -11.43 19.87
N ALA A 235 3.03 -11.55 18.94
CA ALA A 235 3.23 -12.36 17.73
C ALA A 235 4.31 -11.79 16.79
N VAL A 236 4.49 -10.46 16.70
CA VAL A 236 5.57 -9.84 15.93
C VAL A 236 6.93 -10.21 16.51
N GLU A 237 7.09 -10.19 17.84
CA GLU A 237 8.35 -10.58 18.49
C GLU A 237 8.72 -12.04 18.20
N LEU A 238 7.72 -12.94 18.19
CA LEU A 238 7.93 -14.36 17.90
C LEU A 238 8.19 -14.65 16.41
N CYS A 239 7.55 -13.91 15.51
CA CYS A 239 7.50 -14.23 14.08
C CYS A 239 8.29 -13.25 13.19
N GLY A 240 8.90 -12.20 13.74
CA GLY A 240 9.57 -11.16 12.96
C GLY A 240 10.63 -11.70 11.99
N ASN A 241 11.36 -12.75 12.39
CA ASN A 241 12.37 -13.41 11.57
C ASN A 241 11.78 -14.22 10.40
N GLU A 242 10.48 -14.55 10.41
CA GLU A 242 9.83 -15.25 9.31
C GLU A 242 9.79 -14.39 8.02
N ILE A 243 9.97 -13.07 8.14
CA ILE A 243 10.09 -12.15 6.99
C ILE A 243 11.20 -12.61 6.03
N GLU A 244 12.21 -13.29 6.54
CA GLU A 244 13.31 -13.87 5.75
C GLU A 244 12.86 -14.89 4.70
N GLN A 245 11.71 -15.52 4.89
CA GLN A 245 11.16 -16.53 3.98
C GLN A 245 10.36 -15.92 2.83
N VAL A 246 10.05 -14.61 2.91
CA VAL A 246 9.30 -13.91 1.87
C VAL A 246 10.15 -13.79 0.60
N SER A 247 9.53 -13.97 -0.57
CA SER A 247 10.25 -13.79 -1.83
C SER A 247 10.80 -12.36 -1.96
N LYS A 248 12.02 -12.25 -2.48
CA LYS A 248 12.79 -11.00 -2.55
C LYS A 248 12.07 -9.90 -3.33
N GLU A 249 11.31 -10.28 -4.37
CA GLU A 249 10.52 -9.38 -5.20
C GLU A 249 9.32 -8.83 -4.43
N ARG A 250 8.64 -9.69 -3.66
CA ARG A 250 7.48 -9.30 -2.87
C ARG A 250 7.91 -8.39 -1.73
N LEU A 251 8.97 -8.77 -1.02
CA LEU A 251 9.54 -7.94 0.04
C LEU A 251 9.97 -6.55 -0.49
N PHE A 252 10.61 -6.50 -1.67
CA PHE A 252 10.98 -5.24 -2.32
C PHE A 252 9.76 -4.31 -2.58
N LEU A 253 8.66 -4.86 -3.08
CA LEU A 253 7.44 -4.08 -3.33
C LEU A 253 6.81 -3.56 -2.04
N GLU A 254 6.80 -4.36 -0.98
CA GLU A 254 6.24 -3.97 0.31
C GLU A 254 7.10 -2.91 1.01
N ILE A 255 8.43 -3.02 0.93
CA ILE A 255 9.37 -1.96 1.36
C ILE A 255 9.06 -0.65 0.64
N CYS A 256 8.89 -0.69 -0.69
CA CYS A 256 8.56 0.51 -1.45
C CYS A 256 7.24 1.13 -0.94
N LYS A 257 6.21 0.32 -0.69
CA LYS A 257 4.92 0.82 -0.17
C LYS A 257 5.04 1.46 1.21
N LEU A 258 5.88 0.92 2.10
CA LEU A 258 6.12 1.48 3.43
C LEU A 258 6.63 2.92 3.36
N PHE A 259 7.56 3.21 2.45
CA PHE A 259 8.24 4.50 2.40
C PHE A 259 7.67 5.50 1.38
N TYR A 260 6.75 5.09 0.50
CA TYR A 260 6.20 5.98 -0.55
C TYR A 260 4.90 6.69 -0.17
N ARG A 261 4.24 6.28 0.91
CA ARG A 261 2.91 6.76 1.32
C ARG A 261 2.94 7.95 2.29
N GLY A 262 4.05 8.70 2.35
CA GLY A 262 4.18 9.88 3.20
C GLY A 262 4.19 9.60 4.71
N ASN A 263 4.45 8.35 5.11
CA ASN A 263 4.57 7.92 6.50
C ASN A 263 5.88 7.15 6.74
N GLY A 264 6.91 7.43 5.93
CA GLY A 264 8.19 6.75 5.95
C GLY A 264 8.90 6.85 7.29
N LEU A 265 8.86 8.01 7.96
CA LEU A 265 9.50 8.20 9.26
C LEU A 265 8.82 7.36 10.34
N LYS A 266 7.49 7.41 10.43
CA LYS A 266 6.72 6.59 11.38
C LYS A 266 6.94 5.10 11.12
N ASN A 267 6.94 4.68 9.86
CA ASN A 267 7.25 3.29 9.49
C ASN A 267 8.67 2.88 9.89
N TYR A 268 9.65 3.77 9.70
CA TYR A 268 11.03 3.52 10.13
C TYR A 268 11.13 3.31 11.64
N HIS A 269 10.51 4.19 12.44
CA HIS A 269 10.48 4.03 13.90
C HIS A 269 9.81 2.73 14.32
N ALA A 270 8.68 2.36 13.72
CA ALA A 270 8.03 1.09 14.00
C ALA A 270 8.94 -0.11 13.66
N LEU A 271 9.63 -0.08 12.51
CA LEU A 271 10.58 -1.14 12.15
C LEU A 271 11.76 -1.23 13.13
N GLN A 272 12.22 -0.11 13.70
CA GLN A 272 13.26 -0.09 14.74
C GLN A 272 12.74 -0.64 16.07
N GLU A 273 11.56 -0.20 16.51
CA GLU A 273 10.90 -0.64 17.74
C GLU A 273 10.74 -2.16 17.78
N TYR A 274 10.22 -2.76 16.70
CA TYR A 274 10.05 -4.21 16.58
C TYR A 274 11.31 -4.95 16.09
N ARG A 275 12.47 -4.26 15.99
CA ARG A 275 13.75 -4.82 15.52
C ARG A 275 13.69 -5.51 14.15
N LEU A 276 12.74 -5.12 13.31
CA LEU A 276 12.55 -5.67 11.97
C LEU A 276 13.44 -4.99 10.93
N PHE A 277 13.95 -3.78 11.20
CA PHE A 277 14.79 -3.06 10.25
C PHE A 277 16.05 -3.87 9.89
N ASP A 278 16.73 -4.44 10.88
CA ASP A 278 17.94 -5.25 10.65
C ASP A 278 17.66 -6.61 10.02
N VAL A 279 16.47 -7.18 10.23
CA VAL A 279 16.01 -8.41 9.57
C VAL A 279 15.87 -8.16 8.06
N ILE A 280 15.27 -7.03 7.69
CA ILE A 280 15.05 -6.64 6.29
C ILE A 280 16.34 -6.15 5.64
N PHE A 281 17.12 -5.35 6.37
CA PHE A 281 18.30 -4.63 5.89
C PHE A 281 19.55 -4.97 6.70
N PRO A 282 20.08 -6.19 6.57
CA PRO A 282 21.19 -6.65 7.39
C PRO A 282 22.43 -5.81 7.13
N LYS A 283 23.18 -5.49 8.20
CA LYS A 283 24.47 -4.78 8.15
C LYS A 283 24.40 -3.40 7.47
N THR A 284 23.30 -2.66 7.66
CA THR A 284 23.15 -1.29 7.16
C THR A 284 23.81 -0.22 8.02
N ALA A 285 24.24 -0.56 9.25
CA ALA A 285 24.83 0.36 10.23
C ALA A 285 23.86 1.49 10.65
N CYS A 286 22.57 1.14 10.77
CA CYS A 286 21.48 2.03 11.20
C CYS A 286 21.00 1.66 12.61
N GLU A 287 21.94 1.36 13.50
CA GLU A 287 21.68 1.03 14.90
C GLU A 287 21.07 2.26 15.62
N PRO A 288 20.05 2.09 16.48
CA PRO A 288 19.39 3.19 17.17
C PRO A 288 20.37 4.13 17.90
N GLY A 289 20.20 5.43 17.72
CA GLY A 289 21.07 6.47 18.28
C GLY A 289 22.40 6.66 17.55
N GLY A 290 22.71 5.82 16.56
CA GLY A 290 23.89 5.96 15.72
C GLY A 290 23.73 6.96 14.58
N TYR A 291 24.83 7.28 13.90
CA TYR A 291 24.82 8.17 12.74
C TYR A 291 23.87 7.68 11.62
N GLY A 292 23.84 6.37 11.34
CA GLY A 292 22.97 5.82 10.29
C GLY A 292 21.49 5.89 10.62
N ASP A 293 21.14 5.83 11.90
CA ASP A 293 19.78 6.04 12.38
C ASP A 293 19.36 7.51 12.16
N ALA A 294 20.16 8.47 12.63
CA ALA A 294 19.92 9.89 12.37
C ALA A 294 19.83 10.23 10.86
N PHE A 295 20.67 9.58 10.04
CA PHE A 295 20.63 9.72 8.58
C PHE A 295 19.32 9.24 7.98
N CYS A 296 18.85 8.05 8.37
CA CYS A 296 17.58 7.51 7.91
C CYS A 296 16.40 8.36 8.39
N GLN A 297 16.38 8.76 9.66
CA GLN A 297 15.30 9.60 10.20
C GLN A 297 15.17 10.92 9.44
N GLN A 298 16.27 11.65 9.24
CA GLN A 298 16.23 12.92 8.49
C GLN A 298 15.80 12.69 7.03
N ALA A 299 16.27 11.62 6.41
CA ALA A 299 15.92 11.29 5.03
C ALA A 299 14.43 10.97 4.86
N PHE A 300 13.85 10.19 5.78
CA PHE A 300 12.44 9.83 5.74
C PHE A 300 11.53 11.00 6.13
N TYR A 301 11.95 11.84 7.07
CA TYR A 301 11.29 13.12 7.34
C TYR A 301 11.20 13.98 6.07
N ASN A 302 12.32 14.13 5.35
CA ASN A 302 12.36 14.87 4.09
C ASN A 302 11.49 14.20 3.01
N ALA A 303 11.47 12.87 2.94
CA ALA A 303 10.64 12.13 1.99
C ALA A 303 9.14 12.32 2.25
N ASP A 304 8.73 12.34 3.51
CA ASP A 304 7.33 12.55 3.91
C ASP A 304 6.87 13.98 3.57
N SER A 305 7.69 14.99 3.86
CA SER A 305 7.42 16.38 3.45
C SER A 305 7.31 16.54 1.92
N ARG A 306 8.06 15.74 1.16
CA ARG A 306 7.98 15.73 -0.31
C ARG A 306 6.69 15.09 -0.81
N HIS A 307 6.25 14.00 -0.18
CA HIS A 307 5.00 13.35 -0.52
C HIS A 307 3.81 14.30 -0.35
N GLN A 308 3.79 15.09 0.74
CA GLN A 308 2.78 16.13 0.96
C GLN A 308 2.75 17.20 -0.15
N LYS A 309 3.87 17.41 -0.87
CA LYS A 309 3.97 18.29 -2.03
C LYS A 309 3.67 17.59 -3.36
N GLY A 310 3.13 16.36 -3.33
CA GLY A 310 2.84 15.54 -4.51
C GLY A 310 4.09 14.98 -5.22
N LEU A 311 5.26 15.01 -4.57
CA LEU A 311 6.51 14.52 -5.15
C LEU A 311 6.80 13.09 -4.70
N THR A 312 7.10 12.21 -5.65
CA THR A 312 7.37 10.80 -5.37
C THR A 312 8.85 10.54 -5.04
N LEU A 313 9.09 9.47 -4.28
CA LEU A 313 10.41 8.94 -4.01
C LEU A 313 10.74 7.85 -5.04
N SER A 314 11.93 7.90 -5.62
CA SER A 314 12.37 6.82 -6.52
C SER A 314 13.00 5.66 -5.72
N PRO A 315 12.87 4.40 -6.17
CA PRO A 315 13.50 3.27 -5.48
C PRO A 315 15.01 3.45 -5.32
N VAL A 316 15.69 3.96 -6.36
CA VAL A 316 17.14 4.22 -6.30
C VAL A 316 17.50 5.15 -5.15
N PHE A 317 16.72 6.20 -4.93
CA PHE A 317 16.98 7.15 -3.85
C PHE A 317 16.68 6.54 -2.48
N LEU A 318 15.58 5.79 -2.35
CA LEU A 318 15.25 5.04 -1.12
C LEU A 318 16.39 4.12 -0.69
N PHE A 319 16.88 3.27 -1.59
CA PHE A 319 17.97 2.36 -1.27
C PHE A 319 19.32 3.07 -1.14
N ALA A 320 19.53 4.22 -1.81
CA ALA A 320 20.73 5.03 -1.59
C ALA A 320 20.79 5.56 -0.16
N ILE A 321 19.64 5.92 0.43
CA ILE A 321 19.55 6.36 1.83
C ILE A 321 19.94 5.21 2.76
N ILE A 322 19.20 4.10 2.66
CA ILE A 322 19.31 2.96 3.59
C ILE A 322 20.71 2.32 3.55
N LEU A 323 21.35 2.30 2.38
CA LEU A 323 22.63 1.63 2.18
C LEU A 323 23.85 2.55 2.35
N TRP A 324 23.63 3.85 2.59
CA TRP A 324 24.71 4.85 2.63
C TRP A 324 25.76 4.55 3.69
N CYS A 325 25.32 4.35 4.94
CA CYS A 325 26.23 4.19 6.06
C CYS A 325 27.05 2.90 5.96
N SER A 326 26.43 1.80 5.52
CA SER A 326 27.13 0.55 5.21
C SER A 326 28.18 0.73 4.11
N PHE A 327 27.83 1.45 3.04
CA PHE A 327 28.75 1.77 1.96
C PHE A 327 29.92 2.64 2.44
N LYS A 328 29.62 3.73 3.17
CA LYS A 328 30.62 4.66 3.71
C LYS A 328 31.61 3.96 4.65
N LYS A 329 31.12 3.09 5.54
CA LYS A 329 31.97 2.31 6.46
C LYS A 329 32.96 1.41 5.70
N ARG A 330 32.56 0.87 4.55
CA ARG A 330 33.43 0.04 3.68
C ARG A 330 34.41 0.84 2.84
N MET A 331 34.01 2.05 2.44
CA MET A 331 34.89 2.96 1.72
C MET A 331 36.07 3.44 2.59
N GLY A 332 35.96 3.45 3.92
CA GLY A 332 37.11 3.63 4.82
C GLY A 332 37.76 5.02 4.83
N GLY A 333 37.12 6.05 4.26
CA GLY A 333 37.65 7.42 4.15
C GLY A 333 37.83 7.88 2.69
N MET A 334 38.07 9.18 2.45
CA MET A 334 37.99 9.82 1.12
C MET A 334 39.31 10.41 0.60
N TYR A 335 40.39 9.62 0.55
CA TYR A 335 41.62 10.05 -0.13
C TYR A 335 41.99 9.09 -1.26
N TYR A 336 41.19 9.12 -2.33
CA TYR A 336 41.43 8.31 -3.53
C TYR A 336 41.67 9.22 -4.73
N LYS A 337 42.70 8.91 -5.54
CA LYS A 337 42.82 9.47 -6.90
C LYS A 337 41.61 9.00 -7.73
N HIS A 338 41.13 9.81 -8.67
CA HIS A 338 39.85 9.56 -9.38
C HIS A 338 39.67 8.13 -9.93
N ARG A 339 40.67 7.53 -10.60
CA ARG A 339 40.57 6.14 -11.10
C ARG A 339 40.51 5.10 -9.99
N GLN A 340 41.23 5.31 -8.89
CA GLN A 340 41.19 4.44 -7.72
C GLN A 340 39.84 4.55 -7.00
N PHE A 341 39.25 5.76 -6.98
CA PHE A 341 37.93 5.99 -6.40
C PHE A 341 36.84 5.18 -7.11
N GLU A 342 36.78 5.21 -8.45
CA GLU A 342 35.74 4.47 -9.17
C GLU A 342 35.84 2.96 -8.97
N ALA A 343 37.05 2.40 -9.02
CA ALA A 343 37.27 0.98 -8.77
C ALA A 343 36.90 0.59 -7.32
N GLN A 344 37.27 1.42 -6.35
CA GLN A 344 36.95 1.18 -4.94
C GLN A 344 35.45 1.31 -4.67
N LEU A 345 34.78 2.30 -5.27
CA LEU A 345 33.34 2.47 -5.20
C LEU A 345 32.63 1.24 -5.74
N ASP A 346 33.05 0.74 -6.90
CA ASP A 346 32.48 -0.48 -7.49
C ASP A 346 32.68 -1.70 -6.59
N HIS A 347 33.87 -1.84 -6.01
CA HIS A 347 34.16 -2.93 -5.09
C HIS A 347 33.28 -2.88 -3.83
N CYS A 348 33.21 -1.72 -3.17
CA CYS A 348 32.43 -1.54 -1.94
C CYS A 348 30.92 -1.69 -2.20
N LEU A 349 30.42 -1.11 -3.29
CA LEU A 349 29.01 -1.21 -3.64
C LEU A 349 28.63 -2.67 -3.98
N LYS A 350 29.49 -3.41 -4.68
CA LYS A 350 29.29 -4.85 -4.92
C LYS A 350 29.17 -5.63 -3.62
N GLN A 351 30.01 -5.35 -2.61
CA GLN A 351 29.93 -6.00 -1.30
C GLN A 351 28.62 -5.68 -0.56
N VAL A 352 28.22 -4.41 -0.52
CA VAL A 352 26.94 -4.02 0.10
C VAL A 352 25.76 -4.68 -0.61
N CYS A 353 25.71 -4.61 -1.94
CA CYS A 353 24.66 -5.24 -2.73
C CYS A 353 24.65 -6.77 -2.57
N TYR A 354 25.82 -7.42 -2.41
CA TYR A 354 25.90 -8.86 -2.18
C TYR A 354 25.22 -9.28 -0.87
N ILE A 355 25.44 -8.51 0.20
CA ILE A 355 24.75 -8.73 1.49
C ILE A 355 23.25 -8.54 1.32
N GLN A 356 22.82 -7.44 0.71
CA GLN A 356 21.39 -7.14 0.55
C GLN A 356 20.65 -8.12 -0.36
N LYS A 357 21.32 -8.68 -1.37
CA LYS A 357 20.77 -9.71 -2.26
C LYS A 357 20.30 -10.97 -1.53
N GLN A 358 20.72 -11.19 -0.29
CA GLN A 358 20.24 -12.29 0.53
C GLN A 358 18.78 -12.07 0.97
N ARG A 359 18.33 -10.82 1.14
CA ARG A 359 17.00 -10.46 1.63
C ARG A 359 16.10 -9.82 0.57
N ILE A 360 16.62 -8.91 -0.23
CA ILE A 360 15.83 -8.07 -1.12
C ILE A 360 16.28 -8.21 -2.58
N MET A 361 15.34 -7.97 -3.50
CA MET A 361 15.64 -7.99 -4.93
C MET A 361 16.52 -6.79 -5.29
N MET A 362 17.77 -7.07 -5.69
CA MET A 362 18.70 -6.05 -6.19
C MET A 362 18.84 -6.15 -7.71
N SER A 363 17.95 -5.47 -8.43
CA SER A 363 18.02 -5.41 -9.89
C SER A 363 19.27 -4.68 -10.39
N GLN A 364 19.68 -4.96 -11.63
CA GLN A 364 20.80 -4.26 -12.26
C GLN A 364 20.52 -2.76 -12.39
N LYS A 365 19.29 -2.38 -12.75
CA LYS A 365 18.85 -0.97 -12.84
C LYS A 365 18.98 -0.25 -11.50
N LEU A 366 18.65 -0.91 -10.39
CA LEU A 366 18.83 -0.37 -9.05
C LEU A 366 20.31 -0.17 -8.73
N THR A 367 21.13 -1.19 -8.97
CA THR A 367 22.58 -1.16 -8.67
C THR A 367 23.30 -0.07 -9.46
N ILE A 368 23.00 0.08 -10.77
CA ILE A 368 23.55 1.16 -11.60
C ILE A 368 23.12 2.52 -11.05
N GLY A 369 21.83 2.68 -10.70
CA GLY A 369 21.35 3.93 -10.12
C GLY A 369 22.03 4.30 -8.81
N LEU A 370 22.30 3.33 -7.93
CA LEU A 370 23.03 3.53 -6.68
C LEU A 370 24.46 4.01 -6.96
N LYS A 371 25.15 3.34 -7.91
CA LYS A 371 26.49 3.72 -8.36
C LYS A 371 26.51 5.17 -8.84
N ASP A 372 25.55 5.57 -9.67
CA ASP A 372 25.48 6.93 -10.21
C ASP A 372 25.30 7.98 -9.11
N VAL A 373 24.38 7.74 -8.17
CA VAL A 373 24.13 8.65 -7.04
C VAL A 373 25.38 8.79 -6.18
N TYR A 374 26.04 7.69 -5.83
CA TYR A 374 27.25 7.69 -4.99
C TYR A 374 28.46 8.28 -5.71
N LYS A 375 28.63 8.03 -7.02
CA LYS A 375 29.69 8.62 -7.82
C LYS A 375 29.58 10.14 -7.86
N MET A 376 28.35 10.66 -8.00
CA MET A 376 28.12 12.11 -7.98
C MET A 376 28.46 12.74 -6.64
N GLN A 377 28.37 12.00 -5.52
CA GLN A 377 28.76 12.53 -4.22
C GLN A 377 30.24 12.92 -4.16
N TYR A 378 31.10 12.21 -4.88
CA TYR A 378 32.51 12.56 -5.03
C TYR A 378 32.70 13.79 -5.93
N VAL A 379 31.96 13.85 -7.05
CA VAL A 379 31.99 15.00 -7.97
C VAL A 379 31.56 16.28 -7.27
N PHE A 380 30.48 16.22 -6.47
CA PHE A 380 29.94 17.39 -5.79
C PHE A 380 30.82 17.94 -4.68
N ASN A 381 31.71 17.12 -4.12
CA ASN A 381 32.72 17.56 -3.16
C ASN A 381 33.83 18.43 -3.80
N ASP A 382 33.98 18.41 -5.12
CA ASP A 382 34.95 19.25 -5.84
C ASP A 382 34.28 20.53 -6.37
N LYS A 383 34.60 21.67 -5.74
CA LYS A 383 34.05 23.00 -6.12
C LYS A 383 34.31 23.36 -7.59
N THR A 384 35.38 22.84 -8.20
CA THR A 384 35.69 23.15 -9.61
C THR A 384 34.67 22.54 -10.59
N GLN A 385 33.98 21.47 -10.18
CA GLN A 385 33.00 20.77 -11.00
C GLN A 385 31.73 21.58 -11.25
N LEU A 386 31.40 22.57 -10.41
CA LEU A 386 30.25 23.47 -10.58
C LEU A 386 30.28 24.23 -11.92
N LYS A 387 31.48 24.47 -12.46
CA LYS A 387 31.66 25.15 -13.75
C LYS A 387 31.29 24.27 -14.95
N THR A 388 31.17 22.97 -14.76
CA THR A 388 30.96 22.02 -15.86
C THR A 388 29.46 21.76 -16.09
N ARG A 389 28.96 22.13 -17.28
CA ARG A 389 27.53 22.00 -17.62
C ARG A 389 27.03 20.56 -17.78
N ARG A 390 27.93 19.58 -17.82
CA ARG A 390 27.63 18.18 -18.18
C ARG A 390 26.84 17.42 -17.10
N HIS A 391 26.94 17.83 -15.84
CA HIS A 391 26.28 17.09 -14.75
C HIS A 391 24.76 17.23 -14.77
N ALA A 392 24.26 18.40 -15.17
CA ALA A 392 22.83 18.69 -15.21
C ALA A 392 22.07 17.74 -16.14
N SER A 393 22.67 17.26 -17.23
CA SER A 393 21.98 16.38 -18.19
C SER A 393 21.76 14.96 -17.65
N HIS A 394 22.51 14.54 -16.63
CA HIS A 394 22.45 13.17 -16.14
C HIS A 394 21.07 12.82 -15.54
N PRO A 395 20.49 11.63 -15.84
CA PRO A 395 19.14 11.25 -15.37
C PRO A 395 18.97 11.25 -13.85
N ARG A 396 20.06 11.01 -13.11
CA ARG A 396 20.08 10.93 -11.64
C ARG A 396 20.55 12.20 -10.93
N PHE A 397 20.82 13.27 -11.67
CA PHE A 397 21.38 14.51 -11.11
C PHE A 397 20.55 15.06 -9.95
N ARG A 398 19.23 15.16 -10.12
CA ARG A 398 18.30 15.61 -9.08
C ARG A 398 18.38 14.78 -7.81
N ALA A 399 18.33 13.45 -7.94
CA ALA A 399 18.41 12.54 -6.81
C ALA A 399 19.76 12.63 -6.09
N ALA A 400 20.86 12.80 -6.83
CA ALA A 400 22.17 12.96 -6.23
C ALA A 400 22.33 14.30 -5.47
N ILE A 401 21.73 15.39 -5.96
CA ILE A 401 21.71 16.68 -5.23
C ILE A 401 20.86 16.59 -3.98
N ASP A 402 19.64 16.03 -4.09
CA ASP A 402 18.77 15.82 -2.93
C ASP A 402 19.50 15.01 -1.85
N PHE A 403 20.32 14.03 -2.26
CA PHE A 403 21.16 13.23 -1.37
C PHE A 403 22.34 14.02 -0.78
N PHE A 404 22.98 14.88 -1.58
CA PHE A 404 24.08 15.73 -1.12
C PHE A 404 23.60 16.76 -0.08
N ILE A 405 22.41 17.33 -0.27
CA ILE A 405 21.77 18.23 0.68
C ILE A 405 21.48 17.50 2.00
N LEU A 406 20.95 16.28 1.94
CA LEU A 406 20.74 15.45 3.14
C LEU A 406 22.06 15.24 3.90
N ARG A 407 23.16 14.95 3.18
CA ARG A 407 24.50 14.81 3.78
C ARG A 407 24.97 16.12 4.43
N ALA A 408 24.68 17.26 3.83
CA ALA A 408 25.02 18.58 4.36
C ALA A 408 24.23 18.91 5.64
N GLN A 409 22.94 18.57 5.68
CA GLN A 409 22.09 18.73 6.88
C GLN A 409 22.63 17.99 8.09
N LEU A 410 23.35 16.88 7.87
CA LEU A 410 23.97 16.05 8.90
C LEU A 410 25.47 16.36 9.08
N GLY A 411 25.96 17.46 8.49
CA GLY A 411 27.34 17.92 8.65
C GLY A 411 28.41 17.06 7.97
N GLU A 412 28.07 16.17 7.03
CA GLU A 412 29.08 15.36 6.32
C GLU A 412 29.84 16.12 5.24
N VAL A 413 29.24 17.18 4.71
CA VAL A 413 29.79 17.96 3.60
C VAL A 413 29.54 19.46 3.85
N ASP A 414 30.32 20.29 3.16
CA ASP A 414 30.21 21.75 3.24
C ASP A 414 28.78 22.21 2.86
N PRO A 415 28.03 22.84 3.79
CA PRO A 415 26.68 23.30 3.51
C PRO A 415 26.63 24.41 2.45
N TYR A 416 27.66 25.25 2.34
CA TYR A 416 27.72 26.27 1.30
C TYR A 416 27.84 25.64 -0.08
N LEU A 417 28.67 24.59 -0.21
CA LEU A 417 28.80 23.84 -1.45
C LEU A 417 27.49 23.14 -1.84
N ALA A 418 26.74 22.62 -0.87
CA ALA A 418 25.43 22.03 -1.14
C ALA A 418 24.42 23.06 -1.66
N MET A 419 24.46 24.29 -1.14
CA MET A 419 23.63 25.39 -1.63
C MET A 419 24.04 25.83 -3.05
N ASP A 420 25.34 25.90 -3.35
CA ASP A 420 25.82 26.19 -4.70
C ASP A 420 25.30 25.19 -5.73
N TRP A 421 25.34 23.88 -5.41
CA TRP A 421 24.78 22.84 -6.27
C TRP A 421 23.25 22.92 -6.41
N LEU A 422 22.55 23.28 -5.33
CA LEU A 422 21.11 23.49 -5.36
C LEU A 422 20.73 24.67 -6.27
N ASP A 423 21.48 25.76 -6.21
CA ASP A 423 21.24 26.93 -7.07
C ASP A 423 21.64 26.66 -8.51
N TYR A 424 22.72 25.92 -8.73
CA TYR A 424 23.07 25.41 -10.05
C TYR A 424 21.92 24.56 -10.64
N ARG A 425 21.28 23.71 -9.84
CA ARG A 425 20.11 22.94 -10.29
C ARG A 425 18.92 23.82 -10.67
N LYS A 426 18.56 24.81 -9.82
CA LYS A 426 17.47 25.75 -10.11
C LYS A 426 17.68 26.48 -11.43
N LYS A 427 18.91 26.97 -11.69
CA LYS A 427 19.27 27.68 -12.93
C LYS A 427 19.14 26.80 -14.19
N ASN A 428 19.24 25.49 -14.05
CA ASN A 428 19.15 24.53 -15.17
C ASN A 428 17.76 23.85 -15.29
N GLY A 429 16.74 24.32 -14.54
CA GLY A 429 15.34 23.90 -14.72
C GLY A 429 15.04 22.43 -14.36
N LYS A 430 15.76 21.82 -13.41
CA LYS A 430 15.58 20.41 -13.00
C LYS A 430 15.19 20.19 -11.55
#